data_AF-A0A4S4KRW8-F1
#
_entry.id   AF-A0A4S4KRW8-F1
#
_cell.length_a   1.000
_cell.length_b   1.000
_cell.length_c   1.000
_cell.angle_alpha   90.00
_cell.angle_beta   90.00
_cell.angle_gamma   90.00
#
_symmetry.space_group_name_H-M   'P 1'
#
loop_
_entity.id
_entity.type
_entity.pdbx_description
1 polymer ?
#
loop_
_entity_poly.entity_id
_entity_poly.type
_entity_poly.pdbx_seq_one_letter_code
_entity_poly.pdbx_strand_id
1 'polypeptide(L)'
;MLSARVAQYSRHVASTSALPAAFLHTTPAVRAASVKSKTSNIERRANRADLAGLNKPHVILGFRQGDDAKWTNCDLAKVMVTGEEIQSSPTPTLSINSSKIEQPTYLNFGVSEAEKDLLFNTLPALRTEALAVLNQKAKGTSQPAFLDKVGIATEKVEAYKANMLARVMDLRNANARGIAFENRRRCVAAFSDPEKPNDTGRPEVQGAFICDTYIENPDPLGTPD
;
A
#
# COMPACT_ATOMS: atom_id res chain seq x y z
N MET A 1 -31.12 -34.57 30.01
CA MET A 1 -32.30 -33.95 30.65
C MET A 1 -31.98 -32.51 30.99
N LEU A 2 -32.49 -31.55 30.23
CA LEU A 2 -32.66 -30.14 30.63
C LEU A 2 -33.76 -29.60 29.69
N SER A 3 -34.93 -29.41 30.27
CA SER A 3 -36.21 -29.18 29.61
C SER A 3 -36.31 -27.76 29.06
N ALA A 4 -36.55 -27.64 27.75
CA ALA A 4 -37.03 -26.41 27.13
C ALA A 4 -38.43 -26.08 27.68
N ARG A 5 -38.61 -24.88 28.24
CA ARG A 5 -39.93 -24.35 28.58
C ARG A 5 -40.39 -23.45 27.44
N VAL A 6 -41.15 -24.03 26.50
CA VAL A 6 -41.92 -23.26 25.52
C VAL A 6 -43.14 -22.71 26.25
N ALA A 7 -43.18 -21.39 26.44
CA ALA A 7 -44.37 -20.72 26.97
C ALA A 7 -45.47 -20.74 25.90
N GLN A 8 -46.46 -21.59 26.11
CA GLN A 8 -47.70 -21.63 25.34
C GLN A 8 -48.52 -20.37 25.68
N TYR A 9 -48.59 -19.40 24.76
CA TYR A 9 -49.56 -18.32 24.88
C TYR A 9 -50.92 -18.79 24.38
N SER A 10 -51.89 -18.80 25.29
CA SER A 10 -53.30 -19.07 25.01
C SER A 10 -53.86 -18.00 24.08
N ARG A 11 -54.52 -18.46 22.99
CA ARG A 11 -55.38 -17.62 22.17
C ARG A 11 -56.63 -17.30 22.99
N HIS A 12 -56.78 -16.07 23.45
CA HIS A 12 -58.07 -15.60 23.95
C HIS A 12 -58.92 -15.09 22.79
N VAL A 13 -60.04 -15.80 22.60
CA VAL A 13 -61.16 -15.51 21.72
C VAL A 13 -61.84 -14.22 22.21
N ALA A 14 -62.27 -13.42 21.23
CA ALA A 14 -63.00 -12.18 21.42
C ALA A 14 -64.32 -12.41 22.19
N SER A 15 -64.53 -11.63 23.26
CA SER A 15 -65.85 -11.42 23.86
C SER A 15 -66.29 -9.99 23.60
N THR A 16 -67.34 -9.86 22.80
CA THR A 16 -68.14 -8.67 22.57
C THR A 16 -69.20 -8.54 23.67
N SER A 17 -69.11 -7.53 24.53
CA SER A 17 -70.25 -6.77 25.06
C SER A 17 -69.85 -5.92 26.27
N ALA A 18 -70.46 -4.74 26.38
CA ALA A 18 -70.40 -3.75 27.45
C ALA A 18 -69.35 -2.63 27.24
N LEU A 19 -69.80 -1.60 26.53
CA LEU A 19 -69.29 -0.24 26.64
C LEU A 19 -69.52 0.27 28.08
N PRO A 20 -68.47 0.68 28.80
CA PRO A 20 -68.44 2.02 29.34
C PRO A 20 -67.74 2.89 28.29
N ALA A 21 -68.30 4.06 28.02
CA ALA A 21 -67.62 5.10 27.28
C ALA A 21 -66.25 5.34 27.94
N ALA A 22 -65.19 4.73 27.41
CA ALA A 22 -63.84 5.17 27.65
C ALA A 22 -63.73 6.50 26.92
N PHE A 23 -64.16 7.56 27.61
CA PHE A 23 -63.94 8.92 27.22
C PHE A 23 -62.52 9.04 26.69
N LEU A 24 -62.42 9.57 25.48
CA LEU A 24 -61.20 9.93 24.78
C LEU A 24 -60.45 11.00 25.60
N HIS A 25 -59.93 10.65 26.77
CA HIS A 25 -59.08 11.50 27.60
C HIS A 25 -57.65 11.45 27.08
N THR A 26 -57.47 11.73 25.80
CA THR A 26 -56.21 12.34 25.34
C THR A 26 -56.33 13.82 25.68
N THR A 27 -56.14 14.16 26.95
CA THR A 27 -56.14 15.54 27.40
C THR A 27 -55.13 16.35 26.57
N PRO A 28 -55.48 17.60 26.18
CA PRO A 28 -54.60 18.44 25.35
C PRO A 28 -53.21 18.62 25.95
N ALA A 29 -53.10 18.59 27.29
CA ALA A 29 -51.83 18.59 28.00
C ALA A 29 -50.95 17.35 27.71
N VAL A 30 -51.54 16.15 27.64
CA VAL A 30 -50.81 14.90 27.34
C VAL A 30 -50.42 14.85 25.86
N ARG A 31 -51.28 15.33 24.95
CA ARG A 31 -50.91 15.49 23.53
C ARG A 31 -49.80 16.53 23.35
N ALA A 32 -49.88 17.68 24.03
CA ALA A 32 -48.83 18.71 23.99
C ALA A 32 -47.50 18.22 24.58
N ALA A 33 -47.52 17.46 25.68
CA ALA A 33 -46.32 16.83 26.24
C ALA A 33 -45.72 15.77 25.30
N SER A 34 -46.56 14.94 24.66
CA SER A 34 -46.13 13.99 23.63
C SER A 34 -45.53 14.68 22.41
N VAL A 35 -46.12 15.79 21.93
CA VAL A 35 -45.59 16.57 20.81
C VAL A 35 -44.24 17.21 21.17
N LYS A 36 -44.12 17.83 22.34
CA LYS A 36 -42.84 18.36 22.87
C LYS A 36 -41.76 17.28 23.03
N SER A 37 -42.15 16.08 23.46
CA SER A 37 -41.24 14.92 23.54
C SER A 37 -40.79 14.46 22.15
N LYS A 38 -41.70 14.42 21.16
CA LYS A 38 -41.37 14.09 19.77
C LYS A 38 -40.42 15.11 19.14
N THR A 39 -40.66 16.41 19.30
CA THR A 39 -39.77 17.46 18.78
C THR A 39 -38.39 17.39 19.43
N SER A 40 -38.34 17.24 20.76
CA SER A 40 -37.08 17.02 21.50
C SER A 40 -36.31 15.78 21.02
N ASN A 41 -37.01 14.69 20.72
CA ASN A 41 -36.38 13.47 20.21
C ASN A 41 -35.88 13.64 18.75
N ILE A 42 -36.60 14.39 17.92
CA ILE A 42 -36.19 14.75 16.56
C ILE A 42 -34.95 15.63 16.60
N GLU A 43 -34.93 16.67 17.45
CA GLU A 43 -33.76 17.55 17.65
C GLU A 43 -32.56 16.75 18.18
N ARG A 44 -32.75 15.87 19.16
CA ARG A 44 -31.68 14.97 19.62
C ARG A 44 -31.20 14.00 18.55
N ARG A 45 -32.04 13.63 17.58
CA ARG A 45 -31.65 12.78 16.45
C ARG A 45 -30.90 13.59 15.40
N ALA A 46 -31.34 14.82 15.11
CA ALA A 46 -30.65 15.76 14.23
C ALA A 46 -29.26 16.09 14.77
N ASN A 47 -29.16 16.51 16.03
CA ASN A 47 -27.88 16.80 16.68
C ASN A 47 -26.94 15.58 16.68
N ARG A 48 -27.46 14.37 16.88
CA ARG A 48 -26.65 13.13 16.77
C ARG A 48 -26.21 12.85 15.33
N ALA A 49 -27.06 13.11 14.34
CA ALA A 49 -26.72 12.95 12.94
C ALA A 49 -25.67 13.96 12.50
N ASP A 50 -25.77 15.22 12.95
CA ASP A 50 -24.82 16.28 12.64
C ASP A 50 -23.44 15.99 13.28
N LEU A 51 -23.43 15.60 14.56
CA LEU A 51 -22.21 15.17 15.25
C LEU A 51 -21.58 13.91 14.62
N ALA A 52 -22.40 12.98 14.12
CA ALA A 52 -21.94 11.81 13.40
C ALA A 52 -21.39 12.17 12.00
N GLY A 53 -21.99 13.15 11.32
CA GLY A 53 -21.55 13.65 10.02
C GLY A 53 -20.18 14.29 10.09
N LEU A 54 -19.92 15.10 11.11
CA LEU A 54 -18.61 15.76 11.32
C LEU A 54 -17.47 14.78 11.57
N ASN A 55 -17.77 13.62 12.16
CA ASN A 55 -16.79 12.57 12.47
C ASN A 55 -16.78 11.45 11.42
N LYS A 56 -17.53 11.58 10.33
CA LYS A 56 -17.62 10.54 9.31
C LYS A 56 -16.30 10.47 8.53
N PRO A 57 -15.63 9.31 8.49
CA PRO A 57 -14.44 9.14 7.68
C PRO A 57 -14.79 9.22 6.18
N HIS A 58 -13.82 9.64 5.38
CA HIS A 58 -13.96 9.63 3.92
C HIS A 58 -14.19 8.20 3.43
N VAL A 59 -15.09 8.01 2.46
CA VAL A 59 -15.49 6.66 1.99
C VAL A 59 -14.32 5.92 1.35
N ILE A 60 -13.43 6.64 0.67
CA ILE A 60 -12.28 6.06 -0.05
C ILE A 60 -11.01 6.08 0.80
N LEU A 61 -10.78 7.16 1.54
CA LEU A 61 -9.53 7.34 2.29
C LEU A 61 -9.61 6.76 3.70
N GLY A 62 -10.81 6.54 4.25
CA GLY A 62 -11.00 5.97 5.57
C GLY A 62 -10.65 6.90 6.74
N PHE A 63 -10.08 8.09 6.49
CA PHE A 63 -9.80 9.12 7.50
C PHE A 63 -10.58 10.42 7.23
N ARG A 64 -10.64 11.29 8.24
CA ARG A 64 -11.31 12.60 8.16
C ARG A 64 -10.40 13.59 7.43
N GLN A 65 -10.95 14.47 6.61
CA GLN A 65 -10.18 15.58 6.00
C GLN A 65 -9.51 16.42 7.10
N GLY A 66 -8.18 16.59 7.03
CA GLY A 66 -7.37 17.27 8.03
C GLY A 66 -6.78 16.37 9.13
N ASP A 67 -7.01 15.05 9.07
CA ASP A 67 -6.43 14.05 9.97
C ASP A 67 -5.36 13.21 9.25
N ASP A 68 -4.46 13.90 8.52
CA ASP A 68 -3.44 13.29 7.66
C ASP A 68 -2.41 12.48 8.47
N ALA A 69 -2.33 12.73 9.79
CA ALA A 69 -1.54 11.94 10.71
C ALA A 69 -1.96 10.45 10.73
N LYS A 70 -3.24 10.14 10.49
CA LYS A 70 -3.68 8.74 10.40
C LYS A 70 -3.16 8.07 9.15
N TRP A 71 -3.08 8.80 8.05
CA TRP A 71 -2.48 8.30 6.81
C TRP A 71 -1.00 8.04 6.99
N THR A 72 -0.22 9.01 7.49
CA THR A 72 1.24 8.85 7.64
C THR A 72 1.61 7.73 8.61
N ASN A 73 0.77 7.42 9.60
CA ASN A 73 1.00 6.33 10.55
C ASN A 73 0.49 4.96 10.07
N CYS A 74 -0.26 4.89 8.98
CA CYS A 74 -0.81 3.62 8.50
C CYS A 74 0.27 2.73 7.87
N ASP A 75 0.07 1.41 7.93
CA ASP A 75 1.07 0.46 7.44
C ASP A 75 1.21 0.53 5.92
N LEU A 76 0.12 0.81 5.19
CA LEU A 76 0.15 0.98 3.74
C LEU A 76 1.04 2.16 3.33
N ALA A 77 0.88 3.33 3.96
CA ALA A 77 1.68 4.51 3.66
C ALA A 77 3.17 4.31 3.94
N LYS A 78 3.53 3.50 4.94
CA LYS A 78 4.94 3.15 5.24
C LYS A 78 5.54 2.18 4.24
N VAL A 79 4.71 1.36 3.59
CA VAL A 79 5.16 0.36 2.61
C VAL A 79 5.29 0.96 1.22
N MET A 80 4.42 1.91 0.87
CA MET A 80 4.41 2.58 -0.42
C MET A 80 5.57 3.56 -0.57
N VAL A 81 6.06 3.68 -1.81
CA VAL A 81 7.06 4.67 -2.20
C VAL A 81 6.38 5.82 -2.92
N THR A 82 6.68 7.04 -2.49
CA THR A 82 6.22 8.26 -3.17
C THR A 82 7.29 8.82 -4.09
N GLY A 83 6.88 9.52 -5.15
CA GLY A 83 7.82 10.17 -6.08
C GLY A 83 8.77 11.15 -5.37
N GLU A 84 8.29 11.86 -4.36
CA GLU A 84 9.09 12.79 -3.54
C GLU A 84 10.18 12.05 -2.76
N GLU A 85 9.86 10.90 -2.18
CA GLU A 85 10.83 10.05 -1.49
C GLU A 85 11.91 9.54 -2.45
N ILE A 86 11.52 9.14 -3.66
CA ILE A 86 12.47 8.68 -4.68
C ILE A 86 13.41 9.83 -5.07
N GLN A 87 12.92 11.06 -5.21
CA GLN A 87 13.74 12.21 -5.57
C GLN A 87 14.67 12.66 -4.44
N SER A 88 14.24 12.56 -3.18
CA SER A 88 15.04 12.94 -2.01
C SER A 88 16.19 11.97 -1.69
N SER A 89 16.13 10.74 -2.19
CA SER A 89 17.19 9.75 -1.96
C SER A 89 18.57 10.19 -2.54
N PRO A 90 19.70 9.57 -2.16
CA PRO A 90 20.99 9.92 -2.75
C PRO A 90 21.07 9.47 -4.21
N THR A 91 21.58 10.35 -5.08
CA THR A 91 21.76 10.05 -6.51
C THR A 91 23.08 9.29 -6.73
N PRO A 92 23.08 8.13 -7.44
CA PRO A 92 24.31 7.38 -7.67
C PRO A 92 25.25 8.11 -8.64
N THR A 93 26.30 8.75 -8.14
CA THR A 93 27.25 9.54 -8.93
C THR A 93 27.97 8.67 -9.98
N LEU A 94 27.95 9.09 -11.25
CA LEU A 94 28.72 8.46 -12.31
C LEU A 94 30.16 8.95 -12.23
N SER A 95 30.98 8.29 -11.40
CA SER A 95 32.42 8.52 -11.44
C SER A 95 33.06 7.52 -12.42
N ILE A 96 33.48 8.06 -13.57
CA ILE A 96 34.18 7.33 -14.64
C ILE A 96 35.48 6.68 -14.12
N ASN A 97 36.03 7.22 -13.04
CA ASN A 97 37.33 6.81 -12.49
C ASN A 97 37.21 5.94 -11.23
N SER A 98 36.03 5.82 -10.62
CA SER A 98 35.86 5.00 -9.42
C SER A 98 35.54 3.55 -9.78
N SER A 99 36.29 2.62 -9.21
CA SER A 99 35.95 1.19 -9.18
C SER A 99 34.74 0.86 -8.31
N LYS A 100 34.17 1.85 -7.61
CA LYS A 100 33.03 1.67 -6.71
C LYS A 100 31.73 1.68 -7.51
N ILE A 101 30.93 0.63 -7.31
CA ILE A 101 29.59 0.51 -7.87
C ILE A 101 28.62 1.19 -6.90
N GLU A 102 28.04 2.32 -7.31
CA GLU A 102 27.02 3.02 -6.51
C GLU A 102 25.64 2.48 -6.87
N GLN A 103 25.07 1.70 -5.96
CA GLN A 103 23.79 1.03 -6.18
C GLN A 103 22.62 1.95 -5.78
N PRO A 104 21.53 2.00 -6.57
CA PRO A 104 20.34 2.76 -6.20
C PRO A 104 19.65 2.15 -4.98
N THR A 105 19.01 3.00 -4.18
CA THR A 105 18.13 2.57 -3.09
C THR A 105 16.89 1.85 -3.64
N TYR A 106 16.29 2.43 -4.70
CA TYR A 106 15.06 1.92 -5.32
C TYR A 106 15.33 1.49 -6.76
N LEU A 107 14.95 0.25 -7.07
CA LEU A 107 15.14 -0.36 -8.38
C LEU A 107 13.80 -0.53 -9.08
N ASN A 108 13.83 -0.37 -10.40
CA ASN A 108 12.72 -0.60 -11.31
C ASN A 108 12.68 -2.09 -11.73
N PHE A 109 11.60 -2.48 -12.41
CA PHE A 109 11.38 -3.80 -13.00
C PHE A 109 11.21 -4.95 -12.00
N GLY A 110 10.89 -4.65 -10.74
CA GLY A 110 10.64 -5.70 -9.74
C GLY A 110 11.87 -6.53 -9.40
N VAL A 111 13.06 -5.93 -9.44
CA VAL A 111 14.32 -6.60 -9.10
C VAL A 111 14.37 -6.81 -7.59
N SER A 112 14.54 -8.06 -7.16
CA SER A 112 14.70 -8.44 -5.75
C SER A 112 16.09 -8.10 -5.22
N GLU A 113 16.27 -8.14 -3.90
CA GLU A 113 17.58 -7.95 -3.27
C GLU A 113 18.60 -9.02 -3.72
N ALA A 114 18.15 -10.27 -3.88
CA ALA A 114 19.01 -11.34 -4.38
C ALA A 114 19.46 -11.10 -5.84
N GLU A 115 18.56 -10.61 -6.69
CA GLU A 115 18.90 -10.25 -8.08
C GLU A 115 19.78 -9.01 -8.14
N LYS A 116 19.57 -8.03 -7.25
CA LYS A 116 20.43 -6.86 -7.10
C LYS A 116 21.87 -7.29 -6.77
N ASP A 117 22.05 -8.17 -5.80
CA ASP A 117 23.37 -8.70 -5.45
C ASP A 117 24.00 -9.47 -6.61
N LEU A 118 23.20 -10.27 -7.32
CA LEU A 118 23.66 -11.00 -8.48
C LEU A 118 24.18 -10.03 -9.56
N LEU A 119 23.38 -9.02 -9.92
CA LEU A 119 23.66 -8.07 -10.99
C LEU A 119 24.88 -7.19 -10.71
N PHE A 120 25.04 -6.70 -9.48
CA PHE A 120 26.05 -5.70 -9.16
C PHE A 120 27.30 -6.27 -8.50
N ASN A 121 27.23 -7.40 -7.79
CA ASN A 121 28.38 -7.99 -7.11
C ASN A 121 28.91 -9.22 -7.86
N THR A 122 28.03 -10.16 -8.21
CA THR A 122 28.48 -11.46 -8.75
C THR A 122 28.82 -11.41 -10.24
N LEU A 123 27.98 -10.78 -11.08
CA LEU A 123 28.20 -10.78 -12.52
C LEU A 123 29.46 -10.03 -12.95
N PRO A 124 29.79 -8.84 -12.40
CA PRO A 124 31.04 -8.16 -12.75
C PRO A 124 32.27 -8.98 -12.37
N ALA A 125 32.25 -9.63 -11.20
CA ALA A 125 33.35 -10.49 -10.74
C ALA A 125 33.53 -11.75 -11.61
N LEU A 126 32.45 -12.46 -11.91
CA LEU A 126 32.51 -13.64 -12.80
C LEU A 126 32.99 -13.25 -14.21
N ARG A 127 32.64 -12.04 -14.66
CA ARG A 127 33.07 -11.56 -15.98
C ARG A 127 34.55 -11.25 -16.02
N THR A 128 35.12 -10.62 -14.99
CA THR A 128 36.57 -10.35 -14.93
C THR A 128 37.36 -11.65 -14.84
N GLU A 129 36.91 -12.63 -14.05
CA GLU A 129 37.50 -13.97 -13.96
C GLU A 129 37.48 -14.70 -15.31
N ALA A 130 36.32 -14.75 -15.98
CA ALA A 130 36.19 -15.38 -17.28
C ALA A 130 37.11 -14.76 -18.33
N LEU A 131 37.23 -13.43 -18.33
CA LEU A 131 38.14 -12.73 -19.24
C LEU A 131 39.62 -12.99 -18.90
N ALA A 132 39.98 -13.11 -17.62
CA ALA A 132 41.33 -13.46 -17.21
C ALA A 132 41.74 -14.85 -17.75
N VAL A 133 40.86 -15.85 -17.62
CA VAL A 133 41.08 -17.22 -18.14
C VAL A 133 41.20 -17.22 -19.67
N LEU A 134 40.32 -16.49 -20.37
CA LEU A 134 40.38 -16.39 -21.83
C LEU A 134 41.68 -15.73 -22.32
N ASN A 135 42.12 -14.65 -21.65
CA ASN A 135 43.36 -13.96 -21.99
C ASN A 135 44.60 -14.83 -21.72
N GLN A 136 44.60 -15.61 -20.63
CA GLN A 136 45.65 -16.57 -20.33
C GLN A 136 45.76 -17.64 -21.44
N LYS A 137 44.61 -18.17 -21.89
CA LYS A 137 44.56 -19.16 -22.97
C LYS A 137 44.99 -18.59 -24.32
N ALA A 138 44.63 -17.34 -24.63
CA ALA A 138 44.92 -16.71 -25.91
C ALA A 138 46.38 -16.25 -26.08
N LYS A 139 47.01 -15.75 -25.02
CA LYS A 139 48.38 -15.20 -25.10
C LYS A 139 49.49 -16.14 -24.63
N GLY A 140 49.16 -17.29 -24.03
CA GLY A 140 50.16 -18.27 -23.54
C GLY A 140 51.17 -17.69 -22.55
N THR A 141 50.95 -16.49 -22.04
CA THR A 141 51.89 -15.72 -21.23
C THR A 141 51.37 -15.71 -19.79
N SER A 142 52.04 -16.44 -18.90
CA SER A 142 51.71 -16.56 -17.48
C SER A 142 52.42 -15.52 -16.61
N GLN A 143 52.77 -14.34 -17.16
CA GLN A 143 53.39 -13.30 -16.35
C GLN A 143 52.33 -12.63 -15.45
N PRO A 144 52.50 -12.68 -14.12
CA PRO A 144 51.50 -12.17 -13.17
C PRO A 144 51.27 -10.67 -13.35
N ALA A 145 52.31 -9.90 -13.64
CA ALA A 145 52.23 -8.45 -13.85
C ALA A 145 51.38 -8.03 -15.07
N PHE A 146 51.25 -8.90 -16.08
CA PHE A 146 50.37 -8.63 -17.23
C PHE A 146 48.92 -8.94 -16.88
N LEU A 147 48.67 -10.04 -16.17
CA LEU A 147 47.33 -10.42 -15.71
C LEU A 147 46.76 -9.37 -14.73
N ASP A 148 47.57 -8.82 -13.83
CA ASP A 148 47.15 -7.76 -12.91
C ASP A 148 46.73 -6.49 -13.66
N LYS A 149 47.53 -6.05 -14.64
CA LYS A 149 47.20 -4.85 -15.44
C LYS A 149 45.94 -5.04 -16.27
N VAL A 150 45.75 -6.24 -16.85
CA VAL A 150 44.53 -6.56 -17.61
C VAL A 150 43.34 -6.67 -16.67
N GLY A 151 43.50 -7.31 -15.50
CA GLY A 151 42.47 -7.43 -14.46
C GLY A 151 41.93 -6.07 -14.05
N ILE A 152 42.82 -5.16 -13.65
CA ILE A 152 42.45 -3.78 -13.23
C ILE A 152 41.75 -3.03 -14.36
N ALA A 153 42.19 -3.19 -15.61
CA ALA A 153 41.54 -2.54 -16.75
C ALA A 153 40.14 -3.12 -17.02
N THR A 154 39.98 -4.45 -16.95
CA THR A 154 38.69 -5.11 -17.14
C THR A 154 37.71 -4.81 -16.02
N GLU A 155 38.19 -4.74 -14.78
CA GLU A 155 37.37 -4.42 -13.61
C GLU A 155 36.78 -3.01 -13.73
N LYS A 156 37.57 -2.02 -14.18
CA LYS A 156 37.06 -0.66 -14.43
C LYS A 156 35.98 -0.63 -15.51
N VAL A 157 36.13 -1.42 -16.57
CA VAL A 157 35.14 -1.50 -17.66
C VAL A 157 33.86 -2.16 -17.17
N GLU A 158 33.94 -3.24 -16.41
CA GLU A 158 32.77 -3.92 -15.84
C GLU A 158 32.08 -3.06 -14.76
N ALA A 159 32.85 -2.37 -13.91
CA ALA A 159 32.31 -1.40 -12.95
C ALA A 159 31.58 -0.24 -13.64
N TYR A 160 32.11 0.26 -14.75
CA TYR A 160 31.42 1.27 -15.56
C TYR A 160 30.09 0.77 -16.12
N LYS A 161 30.05 -0.46 -16.66
CA LYS A 161 28.81 -1.08 -17.14
C LYS A 161 27.80 -1.28 -16.02
N ALA A 162 28.25 -1.74 -14.86
CA ALA A 162 27.41 -1.90 -13.67
C ALA A 162 26.82 -0.56 -13.21
N ASN A 163 27.62 0.52 -13.21
CA ASN A 163 27.13 1.87 -12.91
C ASN A 163 26.10 2.38 -13.93
N MET A 164 26.29 2.08 -15.22
CA MET A 164 25.30 2.41 -16.25
C MET A 164 24.00 1.62 -16.06
N LEU A 165 24.11 0.32 -15.73
CA LEU A 165 22.95 -0.52 -15.44
C LEU A 165 22.18 0.01 -14.22
N ALA A 166 22.89 0.38 -13.15
CA ALA A 166 22.31 0.99 -11.96
C ALA A 166 21.46 2.22 -12.30
N ARG A 167 21.92 3.08 -13.22
CA ARG A 167 21.15 4.24 -13.69
C ARG A 167 19.91 3.85 -14.46
N VAL A 168 20.00 2.91 -15.40
CA VAL A 168 18.84 2.47 -16.19
C VAL A 168 17.78 1.83 -15.29
N MET A 169 18.21 1.11 -14.26
CA MET A 169 17.35 0.42 -13.33
C MET A 169 16.87 1.29 -12.16
N ASP A 170 17.30 2.54 -12.05
CA ASP A 170 16.87 3.44 -10.99
C ASP A 170 15.37 3.76 -11.13
N LEU A 171 14.60 3.61 -10.03
CA LEU A 171 13.16 3.89 -10.02
C LEU A 171 12.84 5.36 -10.35
N ARG A 172 13.82 6.26 -10.23
CA ARG A 172 13.72 7.66 -10.70
C ARG A 172 13.42 7.81 -12.17
N ASN A 173 13.86 6.85 -12.98
CA ASN A 173 13.64 6.84 -14.42
C ASN A 173 12.34 6.13 -14.80
N ALA A 174 11.58 5.62 -13.82
CA ALA A 174 10.31 4.97 -14.06
C ALA A 174 9.18 6.00 -14.26
N ASN A 175 8.17 5.59 -15.04
CA ASN A 175 6.90 6.33 -15.12
C ASN A 175 6.02 6.01 -13.90
N ALA A 176 4.91 6.74 -13.73
CA ALA A 176 3.93 6.49 -12.67
C ALA A 176 3.49 5.01 -12.62
N ARG A 177 3.30 4.38 -13.78
CA ARG A 177 2.98 2.94 -13.87
C ARG A 177 4.06 2.02 -13.31
N GLY A 178 5.34 2.38 -13.46
CA GLY A 178 6.47 1.65 -12.92
C GLY A 178 6.59 1.80 -11.41
N ILE A 179 6.32 2.99 -10.88
CA ILE A 179 6.23 3.22 -9.42
C ILE A 179 5.07 2.42 -8.83
N ALA A 180 3.87 2.49 -9.45
CA ALA A 180 2.71 1.68 -9.05
C ALA A 180 2.97 0.16 -9.12
N PHE A 181 3.80 -0.31 -10.05
CA PHE A 181 4.18 -1.72 -10.09
C PHE A 181 5.03 -2.11 -8.87
N GLU A 182 6.01 -1.29 -8.51
CA GLU A 182 6.85 -1.53 -7.35
C GLU A 182 6.07 -1.39 -6.03
N ASN A 183 5.17 -0.41 -5.93
CA ASN A 183 4.25 -0.25 -4.79
C ASN A 183 3.36 -1.49 -4.61
N ARG A 184 2.76 -2.00 -5.69
CA ARG A 184 1.98 -3.25 -5.64
C ARG A 184 2.82 -4.43 -5.18
N ARG A 185 4.04 -4.57 -5.68
CA ARG A 185 4.95 -5.63 -5.24
C ARG A 185 5.25 -5.54 -3.74
N ARG A 186 5.53 -4.35 -3.22
CA ARG A 186 5.75 -4.11 -1.78
C ARG A 186 4.51 -4.41 -0.95
N CYS A 187 3.33 -4.02 -1.43
CA CYS A 187 2.06 -4.35 -0.78
C CYS A 187 1.86 -5.87 -0.68
N VAL A 188 2.12 -6.60 -1.76
CA VAL A 188 2.06 -8.08 -1.75
C VAL A 188 3.03 -8.65 -0.72
N ALA A 189 4.28 -8.15 -0.69
CA ALA A 189 5.27 -8.63 0.26
C ALA A 189 4.89 -8.34 1.72
N ALA A 190 4.26 -7.20 2.00
CA ALA A 190 3.89 -6.77 3.35
C ALA A 190 2.57 -7.38 3.86
N PHE A 191 1.57 -7.54 2.98
CA PHE A 191 0.21 -7.97 3.34
C PHE A 191 -0.10 -9.43 2.97
N SER A 192 0.85 -10.18 2.38
CA SER A 192 0.70 -11.63 2.20
C SER A 192 1.00 -12.38 3.51
N ASP A 193 0.38 -13.55 3.66
CA ASP A 193 0.64 -14.40 4.82
C ASP A 193 2.05 -15.01 4.73
N PRO A 194 2.77 -15.16 5.86
CA PRO A 194 4.10 -15.77 5.87
C PRO A 194 4.09 -17.23 5.40
N GLU A 195 2.95 -17.92 5.50
CA GLU A 195 2.75 -19.29 5.02
C GLU A 195 2.53 -19.36 3.49
N LYS A 196 2.06 -18.27 2.88
CA LYS A 196 1.78 -18.17 1.44
C LYS A 196 2.37 -16.87 0.87
N PRO A 197 3.71 -16.83 0.69
CA PRO A 197 4.35 -15.65 0.11
C PRO A 197 3.82 -15.43 -1.30
N ASN A 198 3.43 -14.19 -1.60
CA ASN A 198 2.86 -13.74 -2.88
C ASN A 198 1.38 -14.09 -3.14
N ASP A 199 0.58 -14.26 -2.09
CA ASP A 199 -0.88 -14.36 -2.26
C ASP A 199 -1.49 -13.01 -2.67
N THR A 200 -1.84 -12.88 -3.95
CA THR A 200 -2.47 -11.68 -4.52
C THR A 200 -3.99 -11.66 -4.34
N GLY A 201 -4.60 -12.77 -3.93
CA GLY A 201 -6.05 -12.92 -3.78
C GLY A 201 -6.59 -12.46 -2.43
N ARG A 202 -5.72 -12.17 -1.46
CA ARG A 202 -6.14 -11.75 -0.11
C ARG A 202 -6.89 -10.41 -0.14
N PRO A 203 -7.99 -10.27 0.62
CA PRO A 203 -8.75 -9.02 0.70
C PRO A 203 -7.89 -7.81 1.10
N GLU A 204 -6.88 -8.01 1.95
CA GLU A 204 -5.97 -6.95 2.40
C GLU A 204 -5.09 -6.45 1.26
N VAL A 205 -4.54 -7.37 0.45
CA VAL A 205 -3.71 -7.06 -0.72
C VAL A 205 -4.56 -6.38 -1.81
N GLN A 206 -5.75 -6.91 -2.07
CA GLN A 206 -6.70 -6.31 -3.00
C GLN A 206 -7.14 -4.90 -2.55
N GLY A 207 -7.39 -4.72 -1.25
CA GLY A 207 -7.69 -3.43 -0.65
C GLY A 207 -6.55 -2.43 -0.81
N ALA A 208 -5.30 -2.88 -0.58
CA ALA A 208 -4.11 -2.06 -0.79
C ALA A 208 -3.97 -1.61 -2.25
N PHE A 209 -4.23 -2.48 -3.23
CA PHE A 209 -4.19 -2.12 -4.65
C PHE A 209 -5.23 -1.07 -5.01
N ILE A 210 -6.44 -1.19 -4.47
CA ILE A 210 -7.50 -0.19 -4.70
C ILE A 210 -7.07 1.14 -4.08
N CYS A 211 -6.61 1.15 -2.83
CA CYS A 211 -6.14 2.38 -2.17
C CYS A 211 -4.99 3.05 -2.96
N ASP A 212 -3.99 2.30 -3.38
CA ASP A 212 -2.85 2.77 -4.18
C ASP A 212 -3.33 3.52 -5.44
N THR A 213 -4.23 2.91 -6.22
CA THR A 213 -4.74 3.52 -7.46
C THR A 213 -5.49 4.84 -7.24
N TYR A 214 -6.20 4.99 -6.12
CA TYR A 214 -6.94 6.20 -5.77
C TYR A 214 -6.06 7.31 -5.20
N ILE A 215 -4.92 6.96 -4.60
CA ILE A 215 -3.96 7.92 -4.06
C ILE A 215 -3.14 8.54 -5.19
N GLU A 216 -2.71 7.74 -6.16
CA GLU A 216 -1.95 8.24 -7.31
C GLU A 216 -2.83 9.01 -8.32
N ASN A 217 -4.14 8.75 -8.36
CA ASN A 217 -5.09 9.44 -9.24
C ASN A 217 -6.31 9.91 -8.43
N PRO A 218 -6.24 11.07 -7.76
CA PRO A 218 -7.36 11.58 -6.97
C PRO A 218 -8.61 11.90 -7.82
N ASP A 219 -8.44 12.10 -9.14
CA ASP A 219 -9.53 12.35 -10.10
C ASP A 219 -9.64 11.26 -11.17
N PRO A 220 -10.40 10.16 -10.94
CA PRO A 220 -10.77 9.22 -12.00
C PRO A 220 -11.91 9.77 -12.89
N LEU A 221 -12.55 10.87 -12.49
CA LEU A 221 -13.61 11.58 -13.21
C LEU A 221 -13.03 12.90 -13.73
N GLY A 222 -12.23 12.82 -14.80
CA GLY A 222 -11.77 14.02 -15.48
C GLY A 222 -12.95 14.92 -15.85
N THR A 223 -12.92 16.17 -15.40
CA THR A 223 -13.54 17.25 -16.16
C THR A 223 -12.73 17.38 -17.46
N PRO A 224 -13.35 17.19 -18.63
CA PRO A 224 -12.67 17.48 -19.89
C PRO A 224 -12.45 19.00 -19.97
N ASP A 225 -11.18 19.41 -20.07
CA ASP A 225 -10.81 20.71 -20.65
C ASP A 225 -10.99 20.68 -22.17
#